data_AF-A0AAV5J0X9-F1
#
_entry.id   AF-A0AAV5J0X9-F1
#
_cell.length_a   1.000
_cell.length_b   1.000
_cell.length_c   1.000
_cell.angle_alpha   90.00
_cell.angle_beta   90.00
_cell.angle_gamma   90.00
#
_symmetry.space_group_name_H-M   'P 1'
#
loop_
_entity.id
_entity.type
_entity.pdbx_description
1 polymer ?
#
loop_
_entity_poly.entity_id
_entity_poly.type
_entity_poly.pdbx_seq_one_letter_code
_entity_poly.pdbx_strand_id
1 'polypeptide(L)'
;MAAVAALLKAVHPEWSPAAIRSAMMTTAYTMDNNRSILTDQSTNLPATPLDFGAGHINPNRAMDPGLIYDLDFQDYVDFICGLGYNETNMKALLRRNQWNCSQERANLNYPSFVAIFSNESKMVRRQVFNRVLTNVGDDQSVYQSTVAVPYGLDIKVEPSTLSFTQKYQKQNFSITVEVYVQASPVVYGYLTWFDDHKHIVSSPVVALNS
;
A
#
# COMPACT_ATOMS: atom_id res chain seq x y z
N MET A 1 -3.42 5.27 17.56
CA MET A 1 -3.92 4.36 16.50
C MET A 1 -4.81 3.24 17.04
N ALA A 2 -4.49 2.59 18.17
CA ALA A 2 -5.29 1.46 18.71
C ALA A 2 -6.77 1.76 18.95
N ALA A 3 -7.12 2.93 19.50
CA ALA A 3 -8.52 3.31 19.71
C ALA A 3 -9.31 3.42 18.40
N VAL A 4 -8.70 3.99 17.36
CA VAL A 4 -9.33 4.10 16.03
C VAL A 4 -9.48 2.73 15.40
N ALA A 5 -8.47 1.86 15.49
CA ALA A 5 -8.56 0.49 15.00
C ALA A 5 -9.68 -0.29 15.70
N ALA A 6 -9.84 -0.13 17.02
CA ALA A 6 -10.93 -0.75 17.78
C ALA A 6 -12.31 -0.23 17.35
N LEU A 7 -12.44 1.08 17.12
CA LEU A 7 -13.67 1.67 16.59
C LEU A 7 -14.01 1.13 15.20
N LEU A 8 -13.03 1.07 14.29
CA LEU A 8 -13.21 0.49 12.96
C LEU A 8 -13.62 -0.98 13.03
N LYS A 9 -13.04 -1.77 13.94
CA LYS A 9 -13.45 -3.16 14.17
C LYS A 9 -14.87 -3.28 14.72
N ALA A 10 -15.32 -2.30 15.52
CA ALA A 10 -16.69 -2.29 16.02
C ALA A 10 -17.72 -1.93 14.92
N VAL A 11 -17.35 -1.04 14.00
CA VAL A 11 -18.18 -0.66 12.84
C VAL A 11 -18.19 -1.75 11.77
N HIS A 12 -17.06 -2.41 11.54
CA HIS A 12 -16.88 -3.49 10.56
C HIS A 12 -16.39 -4.77 11.26
N PRO A 13 -17.27 -5.53 11.94
CA PRO A 13 -16.90 -6.72 12.71
C PRO A 13 -16.25 -7.81 11.86
N GLU A 14 -16.49 -7.85 10.56
CA GLU A 14 -15.96 -8.81 9.61
C GLU A 14 -14.55 -8.48 9.11
N TRP A 15 -14.12 -7.21 9.21
CA TRP A 15 -12.82 -6.80 8.67
C TRP A 15 -11.66 -7.49 9.38
N SER A 16 -10.71 -7.98 8.59
CA SER A 16 -9.45 -8.50 9.10
C SER A 16 -8.61 -7.37 9.74
N PRO A 17 -7.58 -7.71 10.54
CA PRO A 17 -6.60 -6.71 10.97
C PRO A 17 -5.92 -5.97 9.81
N ALA A 18 -5.72 -6.65 8.67
CA ALA A 18 -5.12 -6.06 7.48
C ALA A 18 -6.08 -5.09 6.76
N ALA A 19 -7.37 -5.42 6.69
CA ALA A 19 -8.42 -4.53 6.19
C ALA A 19 -8.50 -3.23 7.00
N ILE A 20 -8.49 -3.31 8.33
CA ILE A 20 -8.48 -2.13 9.22
C ILE A 20 -7.23 -1.28 9.00
N ARG A 21 -6.06 -1.92 8.93
CA ARG A 21 -4.80 -1.22 8.62
C ARG A 21 -4.89 -0.54 7.26
N SER A 22 -5.42 -1.22 6.24
CA SER A 22 -5.61 -0.66 4.91
C SER A 22 -6.47 0.59 4.98
N ALA A 23 -7.66 0.51 5.58
CA ALA A 23 -8.58 1.64 5.68
C ALA A 23 -7.94 2.85 6.36
N MET A 24 -7.17 2.65 7.43
CA MET A 24 -6.45 3.72 8.12
C MET A 24 -5.33 4.33 7.27
N MET A 25 -4.60 3.52 6.51
CA MET A 25 -3.49 3.98 5.68
C MET A 25 -3.99 4.70 4.43
N THR A 26 -4.93 4.10 3.69
CA THR A 26 -5.34 4.62 2.38
C THR A 26 -6.15 5.90 2.44
N THR A 27 -6.73 6.19 3.60
CA THR A 27 -7.53 7.40 3.87
C THR A 27 -6.78 8.47 4.64
N ALA A 28 -5.52 8.21 5.00
CA ALA A 28 -4.64 9.17 5.65
C ALA A 28 -4.40 10.40 4.76
N TYR A 29 -4.09 11.53 5.38
CA TYR A 29 -3.77 12.78 4.68
C TYR A 29 -2.33 13.20 4.92
N THR A 30 -1.73 13.84 3.91
CA THR A 30 -0.32 14.25 3.91
C THR A 30 -0.14 15.77 3.96
N MET A 31 -1.24 16.52 4.00
CA MET A 31 -1.25 17.98 4.04
C MET A 31 -1.67 18.51 5.40
N ASP A 32 -1.02 19.58 5.87
CA ASP A 32 -1.39 20.29 7.08
C ASP A 32 -2.58 21.26 6.86
N ASN A 33 -2.94 22.00 7.91
CA ASN A 33 -4.00 23.01 7.87
C ASN A 33 -3.67 24.22 6.97
N ASN A 34 -2.40 24.42 6.62
CA ASN A 34 -1.94 25.44 5.68
C ASN A 34 -1.88 24.92 4.23
N ARG A 35 -2.33 23.67 3.99
CA ARG A 35 -2.29 22.97 2.71
C ARG A 35 -0.87 22.71 2.18
N SER A 36 0.10 22.67 3.09
CA SER A 36 1.48 22.27 2.82
C SER A 36 1.67 20.80 3.19
N ILE A 37 2.65 20.12 2.58
CA ILE A 37 3.03 18.77 3.00
C ILE A 37 3.46 18.83 4.47
N LEU A 38 3.08 17.82 5.26
CA LEU A 38 3.52 17.66 6.65
C LEU A 38 5.04 17.85 6.76
N THR A 39 5.50 18.54 7.79
CA THR A 39 6.92 18.85 7.97
C THR A 39 7.57 17.94 9.01
N ASP A 40 8.81 17.54 8.78
CA ASP A 40 9.65 16.92 9.80
C ASP A 40 10.11 17.99 10.79
N GLN A 41 9.79 17.81 12.07
CA GLN A 41 10.12 18.76 13.14
C GLN A 41 11.64 18.92 13.34
N SER A 42 12.43 17.88 13.06
CA SER A 42 13.88 17.91 13.30
C SER A 42 14.63 18.74 12.24
N THR A 43 14.17 18.68 10.99
CA THR A 43 14.79 19.37 9.85
C THR A 43 14.05 20.63 9.41
N ASN A 44 12.78 20.79 9.80
CA ASN A 44 11.83 21.78 9.27
C ASN A 44 11.65 21.69 7.74
N LEU A 45 11.93 20.53 7.14
CA LEU A 45 11.71 20.26 5.71
C LEU A 45 10.41 19.47 5.50
N PRO A 46 9.85 19.46 4.27
CA PRO A 46 8.74 18.57 3.95
C PRO A 46 9.10 17.11 4.26
N ALA A 47 8.29 16.48 5.10
CA ALA A 47 8.43 15.08 5.45
C ALA A 47 8.06 14.20 4.26
N THR A 48 8.62 13.00 4.27
CA THR A 48 8.45 11.98 3.23
C THR A 48 7.61 10.82 3.74
N PRO A 49 7.15 9.92 2.86
CA PRO A 49 6.52 8.69 3.29
C PRO A 49 7.41 7.79 4.18
N LEU A 50 8.73 7.99 4.20
CA LEU A 50 9.62 7.29 5.15
C LEU A 50 9.47 7.83 6.58
N ASP A 51 9.01 9.07 6.74
CA ASP A 51 8.85 9.73 8.04
C ASP A 51 7.45 9.49 8.62
N PHE A 52 6.40 9.63 7.81
CA PHE A 52 4.99 9.52 8.26
C PHE A 52 4.24 8.30 7.71
N GLY A 53 4.87 7.44 6.92
CA GLY A 53 4.20 6.32 6.25
C GLY A 53 3.18 6.80 5.22
N ALA A 54 1.90 6.48 5.43
CA ALA A 54 0.81 6.93 4.56
C ALA A 54 0.31 8.36 4.87
N GLY A 55 0.70 8.91 6.03
CA GLY A 55 0.31 10.25 6.47
C GLY A 55 -0.39 10.24 7.82
N HIS A 56 -1.03 11.36 8.15
CA HIS A 56 -1.80 11.52 9.37
C HIS A 56 -3.19 10.89 9.23
N ILE A 57 -3.61 10.17 10.28
CA ILE A 57 -4.86 9.41 10.28
C ILE A 57 -6.09 10.30 10.11
N ASN A 58 -7.07 9.82 9.32
CA ASN A 58 -8.41 10.39 9.21
C ASN A 58 -9.46 9.36 9.64
N PRO A 59 -9.88 9.33 10.92
CA PRO A 59 -10.82 8.33 11.40
C PRO A 59 -12.14 8.32 10.65
N ASN A 60 -12.65 9.50 10.27
CA ASN A 60 -13.94 9.63 9.59
C ASN A 60 -13.90 9.02 8.18
N ARG A 61 -12.84 9.26 7.42
CA ARG A 61 -12.67 8.62 6.11
C ARG A 61 -12.34 7.13 6.24
N ALA A 62 -11.58 6.72 7.26
CA ALA A 62 -11.26 5.31 7.46
C ALA A 62 -12.48 4.44 7.78
N MET A 63 -13.59 5.03 8.26
CA MET A 63 -14.85 4.31 8.46
C MET A 63 -15.48 3.84 7.14
N ASP A 64 -15.24 4.54 6.04
CA ASP A 64 -15.71 4.17 4.70
C ASP A 64 -14.62 4.45 3.66
N PRO A 65 -13.65 3.54 3.51
CA PRO A 65 -12.49 3.76 2.67
C PRO A 65 -12.77 3.50 1.19
N GLY A 66 -13.94 2.97 0.82
CA GLY A 66 -14.26 2.50 -0.53
C GLY A 66 -13.55 1.19 -0.91
N LEU A 67 -12.21 1.18 -0.92
CA LEU A 67 -11.39 -0.01 -1.21
C LEU A 67 -10.40 -0.33 -0.09
N ILE A 68 -10.11 -1.63 0.07
CA ILE A 68 -9.09 -2.12 1.00
C ILE A 68 -8.13 -3.12 0.33
N TYR A 69 -6.87 -3.09 0.79
CA TYR A 69 -5.86 -4.11 0.60
C TYR A 69 -5.98 -5.11 1.76
N ASP A 70 -6.72 -6.19 1.52
CA ASP A 70 -6.91 -7.22 2.54
C ASP A 70 -5.84 -8.33 2.41
N LEU A 71 -5.57 -8.98 3.55
CA LEU A 71 -4.63 -10.10 3.68
C LEU A 71 -5.17 -11.10 4.70
N ASP A 72 -4.92 -12.36 4.45
CA ASP A 72 -5.15 -13.43 5.41
C ASP A 72 -3.84 -13.96 6.02
N PHE A 73 -3.97 -14.95 6.91
CA PHE A 73 -2.82 -15.56 7.58
C PHE A 73 -1.87 -16.28 6.60
N GLN A 74 -2.42 -16.91 5.56
CA GLN A 74 -1.63 -17.66 4.59
C GLN A 74 -0.77 -16.72 3.74
N ASP A 75 -1.26 -15.52 3.41
CA ASP A 75 -0.47 -14.51 2.71
C ASP A 75 0.83 -14.15 3.47
N TYR A 76 0.76 -14.07 4.81
CA TYR A 76 1.94 -13.82 5.63
C TYR A 76 2.89 -15.03 5.63
N VAL A 77 2.36 -16.25 5.73
CA VAL A 77 3.17 -17.48 5.67
C VAL A 77 3.92 -17.54 4.34
N ASP A 78 3.23 -17.34 3.22
CA ASP A 78 3.82 -17.37 1.88
C ASP A 78 4.85 -16.26 1.70
N PHE A 79 4.59 -15.06 2.20
CA PHE A 79 5.56 -13.98 2.20
C PHE A 79 6.85 -14.35 2.94
N ILE A 80 6.74 -14.89 4.16
CA ILE A 80 7.91 -15.28 4.96
C ILE A 80 8.65 -16.46 4.31
N CYS A 81 7.94 -17.42 3.71
CA CYS A 81 8.55 -18.46 2.89
C CYS A 81 9.35 -17.86 1.72
N GLY A 82 8.78 -16.88 1.03
CA GLY A 82 9.43 -16.17 -0.08
C GLY A 82 10.67 -15.36 0.35
N LEU A 83 10.80 -15.01 1.63
CA LEU A 83 12.02 -14.42 2.19
C LEU A 83 13.15 -15.45 2.45
N GLY A 84 12.88 -16.74 2.29
CA GLY A 84 13.88 -17.80 2.46
C GLY A 84 14.12 -18.20 3.92
N TYR A 85 13.14 -18.00 4.82
CA TYR A 85 13.24 -18.44 6.20
C TYR A 85 13.36 -19.97 6.29
N ASN A 86 14.27 -20.45 7.13
CA ASN A 86 14.43 -21.89 7.36
C ASN A 86 13.36 -22.44 8.34
N GLU A 87 13.29 -23.76 8.45
CA GLU A 87 12.29 -24.46 9.27
C GLU A 87 12.31 -24.04 10.75
N THR A 88 13.50 -23.84 11.33
CA THR A 88 13.67 -23.42 12.72
C THR A 88 13.08 -22.04 12.96
N ASN A 89 13.39 -21.08 12.09
CA ASN A 89 12.88 -19.72 12.17
C ASN A 89 11.36 -19.69 11.97
N MET A 90 10.86 -20.49 11.02
CA MET A 90 9.43 -20.58 10.75
C MET A 90 8.66 -21.16 11.96
N LYS A 91 9.16 -22.23 12.58
CA LYS A 91 8.55 -22.81 13.80
C LYS A 91 8.49 -21.80 14.93
N ALA A 92 9.59 -21.07 15.15
CA ALA A 92 9.66 -20.06 16.20
C ALA A 92 8.67 -18.91 15.96
N LEU A 93 8.54 -18.45 14.71
CA LEU A 93 7.70 -17.33 14.33
C LEU A 93 6.21 -17.69 14.30
N LEU A 94 5.85 -18.78 13.60
CA LEU A 94 4.46 -19.22 13.45
C LEU A 94 3.92 -19.91 14.70
N ARG A 95 4.81 -20.36 15.61
CA ARG A 95 4.48 -21.21 16.76
C ARG A 95 3.69 -22.46 16.35
N ARG A 96 4.04 -23.03 15.19
CA ARG A 96 3.43 -24.21 14.58
C ARG A 96 4.50 -25.14 14.04
N ASN A 97 4.21 -26.44 14.00
CA ASN A 97 5.14 -27.46 13.48
C ASN A 97 4.95 -27.74 11.99
N GLN A 98 3.85 -27.26 11.40
CA GLN A 98 3.49 -27.49 10.01
C GLN A 98 2.93 -26.20 9.40
N TRP A 99 3.31 -25.94 8.16
CA TRP A 99 2.82 -24.86 7.30
C TRP A 99 3.03 -25.28 5.85
N ASN A 100 2.26 -24.68 4.95
CA ASN A 100 2.45 -24.84 3.51
C ASN A 100 2.98 -23.51 2.97
N CYS A 101 3.96 -23.59 2.07
CA CYS A 101 4.42 -22.45 1.30
C CYS A 101 3.86 -22.59 -0.12
N SER A 102 3.21 -21.55 -0.64
CA SER A 102 2.98 -21.45 -2.08
C SER A 102 4.28 -21.09 -2.82
N GLN A 103 4.35 -21.34 -4.13
CA GLN A 103 5.49 -20.99 -4.97
C GLN A 103 5.58 -19.49 -5.29
N GLU A 104 4.75 -18.64 -4.68
CA GLU A 104 4.69 -17.24 -5.04
C GLU A 104 5.84 -16.41 -4.45
N ARG A 105 6.26 -15.41 -5.23
CA ARG A 105 7.27 -14.43 -4.81
C ARG A 105 6.75 -13.68 -3.57
N ALA A 106 7.68 -13.17 -2.75
CA ALA A 106 7.39 -12.33 -1.59
C ALA A 106 6.70 -10.99 -1.99
N ASN A 107 5.41 -11.03 -2.30
CA ASN A 107 4.62 -9.91 -2.80
C ASN A 107 3.34 -9.75 -1.97
N LEU A 108 3.51 -9.19 -0.78
CA LEU A 108 2.40 -8.97 0.14
C LEU A 108 1.44 -7.91 -0.42
N ASN A 109 0.12 -8.16 -0.35
CA ASN A 109 -0.95 -7.22 -0.69
C ASN A 109 -1.03 -6.05 0.31
N TYR A 110 0.00 -5.21 0.34
CA TYR A 110 0.19 -4.15 1.30
C TYR A 110 -0.17 -2.77 0.70
N PRO A 111 -0.80 -1.85 1.46
CA PRO A 111 -1.29 -0.54 0.97
C PRO A 111 -0.19 0.52 0.70
N SER A 112 1.06 0.08 0.53
CA SER A 112 2.20 0.94 0.16
C SER A 112 3.21 0.15 -0.66
N PHE A 113 4.11 0.87 -1.31
CA PHE A 113 5.10 0.31 -2.22
C PHE A 113 6.49 0.86 -1.89
N VAL A 114 7.46 -0.05 -1.76
CA VAL A 114 8.87 0.31 -1.61
C VAL A 114 9.67 -0.47 -2.65
N ALA A 115 10.21 0.25 -3.63
CA ALA A 115 11.11 -0.31 -4.63
C ALA A 115 12.56 -0.04 -4.22
N ILE A 116 13.39 -1.07 -4.22
CA ILE A 116 14.80 -0.97 -3.81
C ILE A 116 15.67 -1.38 -4.98
N PHE A 117 16.56 -0.49 -5.38
CA PHE A 117 17.40 -0.67 -6.54
C PHE A 117 18.88 -0.60 -6.16
N SER A 118 19.64 -1.64 -6.51
CA SER A 118 21.10 -1.69 -6.33
C SER A 118 21.86 -1.21 -7.57
N ASN A 119 23.12 -0.81 -7.37
CA ASN A 119 23.96 -0.13 -8.36
C ASN A 119 24.42 -0.93 -9.60
N GLU A 120 23.83 -2.09 -9.88
CA GLU A 120 24.44 -3.06 -10.78
C GLU A 120 24.02 -2.95 -12.26
N SER A 121 23.16 -2.00 -12.67
CA SER A 121 22.79 -1.86 -14.09
C SER A 121 22.49 -0.42 -14.56
N LYS A 122 22.84 -0.15 -15.82
CA LYS A 122 23.14 1.19 -16.37
C LYS A 122 22.06 1.86 -17.23
N MET A 123 20.80 1.39 -17.30
CA MET A 123 19.82 2.07 -18.18
C MET A 123 18.46 2.40 -17.57
N VAL A 124 17.73 1.46 -16.98
CA VAL A 124 16.47 1.74 -16.25
C VAL A 124 16.30 0.64 -15.21
N ARG A 125 15.98 1.01 -13.97
CA ARG A 125 15.72 0.04 -12.90
C ARG A 125 14.21 -0.01 -12.66
N ARG A 126 13.64 -1.22 -12.72
CA ARG A 126 12.20 -1.47 -12.72
C ARG A 126 11.81 -2.54 -11.71
N GLN A 127 10.78 -2.27 -10.93
CA GLN A 127 10.16 -3.24 -10.01
C GLN A 127 8.65 -3.27 -10.22
N VAL A 128 8.08 -4.47 -10.28
CA VAL A 128 6.64 -4.68 -10.47
C VAL A 128 6.04 -5.25 -9.20
N PHE A 129 4.93 -4.68 -8.75
CA PHE A 129 4.14 -5.18 -7.63
C PHE A 129 2.74 -5.56 -8.12
N ASN A 130 2.19 -6.62 -7.55
CA ASN A 130 0.83 -7.08 -7.83
C ASN A 130 0.02 -6.83 -6.57
N ARG A 131 -1.19 -6.33 -6.75
CA ARG A 131 -2.10 -6.00 -5.65
C ARG A 131 -3.50 -6.41 -5.99
N VAL A 132 -4.27 -6.63 -4.93
CA VAL A 132 -5.67 -7.00 -4.98
C VAL A 132 -6.44 -6.00 -4.13
N LEU A 133 -7.36 -5.27 -4.74
CA LEU A 133 -8.28 -4.38 -4.03
C LEU A 133 -9.61 -5.09 -3.85
N THR A 134 -10.15 -5.02 -2.64
CA THR A 134 -11.50 -5.49 -2.33
C THR A 134 -12.40 -4.27 -2.16
N ASN A 135 -13.54 -4.25 -2.87
CA ASN A 135 -14.54 -3.22 -2.70
C ASN A 135 -15.30 -3.41 -1.38
N VAL A 136 -15.33 -2.38 -0.53
CA VAL A 136 -16.09 -2.37 0.73
C VAL A 136 -17.10 -1.21 0.80
N GLY A 137 -17.12 -0.36 -0.22
CA GLY A 137 -18.14 0.68 -0.40
C GLY A 137 -19.40 0.14 -1.07
N ASP A 138 -19.95 0.93 -2.00
CA ASP A 138 -21.19 0.62 -2.72
C ASP A 138 -21.08 -0.59 -3.66
N ASP A 139 -22.20 -1.24 -3.95
CA ASP A 139 -22.23 -2.48 -4.75
C ASP A 139 -21.65 -2.28 -6.15
N GLN A 140 -22.04 -1.22 -6.87
CA GLN A 140 -21.51 -0.90 -8.18
C GLN A 140 -20.63 0.34 -8.11
N SER A 141 -19.35 0.18 -8.45
CA SER A 141 -18.37 1.26 -8.40
C SER A 141 -17.30 1.10 -9.46
N VAL A 142 -16.84 2.22 -10.00
CA VAL A 142 -15.74 2.28 -10.96
C VAL A 142 -14.70 3.22 -10.39
N TYR A 143 -13.49 2.71 -10.20
CA TYR A 143 -12.37 3.48 -9.68
C TYR A 143 -11.38 3.76 -10.80
N GLN A 144 -10.90 5.00 -10.88
CA GLN A 144 -9.83 5.40 -11.78
C GLN A 144 -8.55 5.67 -10.99
N SER A 145 -7.41 5.22 -11.51
CA SER A 145 -6.11 5.48 -10.91
C SER A 145 -5.51 6.79 -11.42
N THR A 146 -4.89 7.55 -10.52
CA THR A 146 -3.97 8.64 -10.86
C THR A 146 -2.67 8.49 -10.09
N VAL A 147 -1.59 9.02 -10.64
CA VAL A 147 -0.25 8.99 -10.04
C VAL A 147 0.31 10.40 -9.92
N ALA A 148 0.85 10.72 -8.76
CA ALA A 148 1.58 11.97 -8.51
C ALA A 148 3.04 11.63 -8.23
N VAL A 149 3.94 11.97 -9.17
CA VAL A 149 5.36 11.61 -9.11
C VAL A 149 6.26 12.81 -9.43
N PRO A 150 7.43 12.93 -8.79
CA PRO A 150 8.45 13.93 -9.13
C PRO A 150 9.22 13.50 -10.38
N TYR A 151 10.00 14.43 -10.95
CA TYR A 151 10.95 14.09 -12.00
C TYR A 151 11.94 13.00 -11.53
N GLY A 152 12.17 11.98 -12.36
CA GLY A 152 13.06 10.86 -12.03
C GLY A 152 12.36 9.59 -11.55
N LEU A 153 11.06 9.66 -11.26
CA LEU A 153 10.22 8.52 -10.90
C LEU A 153 9.10 8.35 -11.94
N ASP A 154 8.96 7.16 -12.51
CA ASP A 154 7.84 6.79 -13.36
C ASP A 154 7.04 5.65 -12.71
N ILE A 155 5.70 5.78 -12.73
CA ILE A 155 4.78 4.80 -12.15
C ILE A 155 3.70 4.50 -13.18
N LYS A 156 3.59 3.22 -13.56
CA LYS A 156 2.53 2.72 -14.45
C LYS A 156 1.62 1.79 -13.68
N VAL A 157 0.32 1.92 -13.90
CA VAL A 157 -0.74 1.15 -13.23
C VAL A 157 -1.57 0.45 -14.30
N GLU A 158 -1.71 -0.87 -14.17
CA GLU A 158 -2.46 -1.69 -15.14
C GLU A 158 -3.38 -2.69 -14.43
N PRO A 159 -4.70 -2.67 -14.70
CA PRO A 159 -5.42 -1.66 -15.48
C PRO A 159 -5.48 -0.31 -14.75
N SER A 160 -5.69 0.80 -15.46
CA SER A 160 -5.88 2.13 -14.86
C SER A 160 -7.31 2.39 -14.37
N THR A 161 -8.20 1.42 -14.56
CA THR A 161 -9.60 1.47 -14.12
C THR A 161 -10.01 0.11 -13.57
N LEU A 162 -10.68 0.10 -12.42
CA LEU A 162 -11.22 -1.10 -11.79
C LEU A 162 -12.72 -0.96 -11.64
N SER A 163 -13.46 -1.93 -12.18
CA SER A 163 -14.92 -1.97 -12.09
C SER A 163 -15.35 -3.08 -11.15
N PHE A 164 -16.21 -2.73 -10.19
CA PHE A 164 -16.83 -3.65 -9.25
C PHE A 164 -18.34 -3.65 -9.46
N THR A 165 -18.94 -4.84 -9.44
CA THR A 165 -20.37 -5.09 -9.65
C THR A 165 -21.10 -5.45 -8.37
N GLN A 166 -20.36 -5.80 -7.31
CA GLN A 166 -20.91 -6.06 -5.97
C GLN A 166 -19.92 -5.72 -4.86
N LYS A 167 -20.43 -5.51 -3.64
CA LYS A 167 -19.60 -5.40 -2.44
C LYS A 167 -18.79 -6.68 -2.20
N TYR A 168 -17.58 -6.52 -1.68
CA TYR A 168 -16.57 -7.55 -1.44
C TYR A 168 -16.00 -8.24 -2.69
N GLN A 169 -16.33 -7.76 -3.89
CA GLN A 169 -15.62 -8.19 -5.09
C GLN A 169 -14.16 -7.75 -5.05
N LYS A 170 -13.28 -8.64 -5.49
CA LYS A 170 -11.84 -8.40 -5.62
C LYS A 170 -11.48 -8.07 -7.06
N GLN A 171 -10.57 -7.12 -7.24
CA GLN A 171 -9.96 -6.81 -8.53
C GLN A 171 -8.45 -6.70 -8.38
N ASN A 172 -7.74 -7.24 -9.37
CA ASN A 172 -6.28 -7.23 -9.40
C ASN A 172 -5.78 -6.05 -10.21
N PHE A 173 -4.67 -5.47 -9.78
CA PHE A 173 -3.89 -4.54 -10.59
C PHE A 173 -2.40 -4.75 -10.34
N SER A 174 -1.61 -4.29 -11.29
CA SER A 174 -0.15 -4.24 -11.17
C SER A 174 0.32 -2.80 -11.20
N ILE A 175 1.40 -2.54 -10.48
CA ILE A 175 2.11 -1.27 -10.49
C ILE A 175 3.55 -1.53 -10.88
N THR A 176 4.01 -0.81 -11.89
CA THR A 176 5.40 -0.82 -12.34
C THR A 176 6.06 0.47 -11.90
N VAL A 177 7.10 0.36 -11.08
CA VAL A 177 7.90 1.48 -10.59
C VAL A 177 9.23 1.49 -11.33
N GLU A 178 9.52 2.58 -12.02
CA GLU A 178 10.77 2.81 -12.75
C GLU A 178 11.47 4.05 -12.21
N VAL A 179 12.79 3.97 -12.01
CA VAL A 179 13.61 5.09 -11.54
C VAL A 179 14.71 5.38 -12.54
N TYR A 180 14.89 6.66 -12.85
CA TYR A 180 15.98 7.13 -13.71
C TYR A 180 17.30 7.11 -12.95
N VAL A 181 18.39 6.77 -13.63
CA VAL A 181 19.71 6.62 -13.00
C VAL A 181 20.15 7.89 -12.26
N GLN A 182 19.85 9.08 -12.81
CA GLN A 182 20.17 10.38 -12.21
C GLN A 182 19.18 10.87 -11.13
N ALA A 183 18.18 10.06 -10.75
CA ALA A 183 17.25 10.44 -9.70
C ALA A 183 17.94 10.54 -8.33
N SER A 184 17.36 11.33 -7.43
CA SER A 184 17.81 11.40 -6.03
C SER A 184 17.83 10.02 -5.37
N PRO A 185 18.66 9.80 -4.33
CA PRO A 185 18.74 8.50 -3.64
C PRO A 185 17.41 8.01 -3.08
N VAL A 186 16.51 8.94 -2.74
CA VAL A 186 15.14 8.65 -2.36
C VAL A 186 14.23 9.53 -3.21
N VAL A 187 13.29 8.90 -3.92
CA VAL A 187 12.19 9.58 -4.60
C VAL A 187 10.88 8.91 -4.21
N TYR A 188 9.80 9.69 -4.15
CA TYR A 188 8.50 9.16 -3.75
C TYR A 188 7.36 9.81 -4.53
N GLY A 189 6.25 9.10 -4.62
CA GLY A 189 5.01 9.54 -5.21
C GLY A 189 3.82 8.87 -4.57
N TYR A 190 2.64 9.07 -5.15
CA TYR A 190 1.38 8.50 -4.64
C TYR A 190 0.57 7.89 -5.78
N LEU A 191 0.10 6.67 -5.58
CA LEU A 191 -0.98 6.08 -6.36
C LEU A 191 -2.30 6.40 -5.66
N THR A 192 -3.25 7.00 -6.37
CA THR A 192 -4.58 7.28 -5.82
C THR A 192 -5.66 6.67 -6.70
N TRP A 193 -6.58 5.94 -6.09
CA TRP A 193 -7.84 5.55 -6.72
C TRP A 193 -8.96 6.48 -6.26
N PHE A 194 -9.78 6.93 -7.19
CA PHE A 194 -10.97 7.73 -6.90
C PHE A 194 -12.19 7.17 -7.64
N ASP A 195 -13.35 7.30 -7.01
CA ASP A 195 -14.65 6.99 -7.60
C ASP A 195 -15.56 8.22 -7.60
N ASP A 196 -16.77 8.07 -8.15
CA ASP A 196 -17.77 9.14 -8.19
C ASP A 196 -18.42 9.43 -6.81
N HIS A 197 -18.20 8.58 -5.81
CA HIS A 197 -18.71 8.73 -4.45
C HIS A 197 -17.74 9.45 -3.51
N LYS A 198 -16.67 10.06 -4.06
CA LYS A 198 -15.64 10.82 -3.32
C LYS A 198 -14.75 9.95 -2.43
N HIS A 199 -14.69 8.63 -2.65
CA HIS A 199 -13.66 7.81 -2.06
C HIS A 199 -12.30 8.20 -2.66
N ILE A 200 -11.29 8.27 -1.80
CA ILE A 200 -9.91 8.54 -2.17
C ILE A 200 -9.06 7.50 -1.46
N VAL A 201 -8.49 6.58 -2.24
CA VAL A 201 -7.68 5.46 -1.76
C VAL A 201 -6.25 5.73 -2.19
N SER A 202 -5.44 6.31 -1.30
CA SER A 202 -4.08 6.74 -1.59
C SER A 202 -3.04 5.78 -1.03
N SER A 203 -2.05 5.41 -1.82
CA SER A 203 -0.94 4.54 -1.43
C SER A 203 0.39 5.23 -1.74
N PRO A 204 1.27 5.44 -0.75
CA PRO A 204 2.59 5.99 -1.02
C PRO A 204 3.47 4.97 -1.77
N VAL A 205 4.26 5.49 -2.69
CA VAL A 205 5.25 4.75 -3.48
C VAL A 205 6.60 5.38 -3.23
N VAL A 206 7.54 4.63 -2.65
CA VAL A 206 8.91 5.07 -2.42
C VAL A 206 9.85 4.24 -3.27
N ALA A 207 10.84 4.89 -3.88
CA ALA A 207 11.92 4.22 -4.57
C ALA A 207 13.26 4.64 -3.99
N LEU A 208 14.06 3.65 -3.59
CA LEU A 208 15.41 3.80 -3.07
C LEU A 208 16.39 3.49 -4.19
N ASN A 209 17.13 4.51 -4.61
CA ASN A 209 18.13 4.46 -5.66
C ASN A 209 19.53 4.46 -5.03
N SER A 210 20.04 3.26 -4.72
CA SER A 210 21.34 3.07 -4.09
C SER A 210 22.43 2.77 -5.10
#